data_AF-A0A519ZQZ2-F1
#
_entry.id   AF-A0A519ZQZ2-F1
#
_cell.length_a   1.000
_cell.length_b   1.000
_cell.length_c   1.000
_cell.angle_alpha   90.00
_cell.angle_beta   90.00
_cell.angle_gamma   90.00
#
_symmetry.space_group_name_H-M   'P 1'
#
loop_
_entity.id
_entity.type
_entity.pdbx_description
1 polymer ?
#
loop_
_entity_poly.entity_id
_entity_poly.type
_entity_poly.pdbx_seq_one_letter_code
_entity_poly.pdbx_strand_id
1 'polypeptide(L)'
;MKLQQTLERRQHVLDEARLAQRPVAKPDASPPVIEPIHQALPTDPVRVRLWDLPTRIFHWSLVAAVTTAIVTAKVGGSWMSLHGQAGLAIVGLVSFRVVWGFIGPAHARFASFWPTPGKLKAYLQGRWQGLGHNPLGAFSVFALLGLLIAQSTSGLFSNDDIDFAGPLAGLVDEGLSGQLTQWHQLLSDGLLILLGLHVAAIMFYLWFKKDNLVRPMVTGWKDVEPGEPAAIPAVGKPGVRRLPVRVRPIALIAALLVAAVAVVLASGVWWPAPAAVALPVAPADQANSTAPAW
;
A
#
# COMPACT_ATOMS: atom_id res chain seq x y z
N MET A 1 -76.56 13.26 -1.23
CA MET A 1 -75.17 12.83 -0.95
C MET A 1 -75.06 11.45 -0.28
N LYS A 2 -75.65 11.18 0.90
CA LYS A 2 -75.47 9.87 1.59
C LYS A 2 -75.96 8.64 0.81
N LEU A 3 -76.99 8.78 -0.03
CA LEU A 3 -77.52 7.66 -0.83
C LEU A 3 -76.57 7.22 -1.95
N GLN A 4 -75.92 8.18 -2.63
CA GLN A 4 -74.96 7.88 -3.71
C GLN A 4 -73.71 7.16 -3.19
N GLN A 5 -73.15 7.61 -2.06
CA GLN A 5 -72.01 6.94 -1.43
C GLN A 5 -72.33 5.50 -1.00
N THR A 6 -73.59 5.23 -0.64
CA THR A 6 -74.04 3.89 -0.24
C THR A 6 -74.15 2.97 -1.45
N LEU A 7 -74.58 3.49 -2.60
CA LEU A 7 -74.68 2.74 -3.86
C LEU A 7 -73.31 2.42 -4.45
N GLU A 8 -72.38 3.38 -4.45
CA GLU A 8 -71.00 3.18 -4.92
C GLU A 8 -70.27 2.14 -4.08
N ARG A 9 -70.40 2.21 -2.74
CA ARG A 9 -69.81 1.22 -1.85
C ARG A 9 -70.39 -0.18 -2.08
N ARG A 10 -71.68 -0.28 -2.42
CA ARG A 10 -72.33 -1.57 -2.71
C ARG A 10 -71.87 -2.13 -4.06
N GLN A 11 -71.70 -1.29 -5.08
CA GLN A 11 -71.13 -1.71 -6.37
C GLN A 11 -69.69 -2.20 -6.24
N HIS A 12 -68.86 -1.48 -5.48
CA HIS A 12 -67.47 -1.88 -5.22
C HIS A 12 -67.38 -3.28 -4.57
N VAL A 13 -68.24 -3.56 -3.57
CA VAL A 13 -68.27 -4.87 -2.91
C VAL A 13 -68.74 -5.98 -3.85
N LEU A 14 -69.69 -5.68 -4.74
CA LEU A 14 -70.17 -6.65 -5.74
C LEU A 14 -69.09 -6.94 -6.81
N ASP A 15 -68.31 -5.94 -7.21
CA ASP A 15 -67.22 -6.11 -8.17
C ASP A 15 -66.05 -6.92 -7.57
N GLU A 16 -65.70 -6.68 -6.30
CA GLU A 16 -64.72 -7.50 -5.58
C GLU A 16 -65.17 -8.96 -5.45
N ALA A 17 -66.44 -9.19 -5.11
CA ALA A 17 -66.99 -10.54 -5.03
C ALA A 17 -66.98 -11.25 -6.40
N ARG A 18 -67.17 -10.51 -7.49
CA ARG A 18 -67.11 -11.03 -8.86
C ARG A 18 -65.70 -11.38 -9.30
N LEU A 19 -64.71 -10.59 -8.88
CA LEU A 19 -63.29 -10.85 -9.11
C LEU A 19 -62.81 -12.08 -8.35
N ALA A 20 -63.27 -12.27 -7.10
CA ALA A 20 -62.93 -13.42 -6.28
C ALA A 20 -63.53 -14.75 -6.79
N GLN A 21 -64.61 -14.70 -7.56
CA GLN A 21 -65.27 -15.87 -8.16
C GLN A 21 -64.79 -16.17 -9.59
N ARG A 22 -63.82 -15.42 -10.14
CA ARG A 22 -63.23 -15.77 -11.43
C ARG A 22 -62.48 -17.10 -11.29
N PRO A 23 -62.78 -18.10 -12.14
CA PRO A 23 -62.03 -19.35 -12.15
C PRO A 23 -60.56 -19.05 -12.40
N VAL A 24 -59.69 -19.44 -11.47
CA VAL A 24 -58.24 -19.41 -11.70
C VAL A 24 -57.98 -20.42 -12.83
N ALA A 25 -57.58 -19.91 -14.00
CA ALA A 25 -57.20 -20.76 -15.12
C ALA A 25 -56.13 -21.75 -14.62
N LYS A 26 -56.41 -23.04 -14.77
CA LYS A 26 -55.49 -24.12 -14.39
C LYS A 26 -54.18 -23.87 -15.14
N PRO A 27 -53.01 -23.80 -14.45
CA PRO A 27 -51.74 -23.61 -15.13
C PRO A 27 -51.59 -24.72 -16.16
N ASP A 28 -51.29 -24.35 -17.40
CA ASP A 28 -50.88 -25.29 -18.44
C ASP A 28 -49.79 -26.20 -17.85
N ALA A 29 -50.03 -27.52 -17.89
CA ALA A 29 -49.14 -28.54 -17.35
C ALA A 29 -47.90 -28.78 -18.24
N SER A 30 -47.54 -27.81 -19.07
CA SER A 30 -46.26 -27.76 -19.76
C SER A 30 -45.19 -27.31 -18.77
N PRO A 31 -44.16 -28.13 -18.48
CA PRO A 31 -43.03 -27.66 -17.68
C PRO A 31 -42.47 -26.39 -18.33
N PRO A 32 -42.09 -25.35 -17.55
CA PRO A 32 -41.46 -24.19 -18.13
C PRO A 32 -40.26 -24.68 -18.93
N VAL A 33 -40.24 -24.36 -20.23
CA VAL A 33 -39.04 -24.51 -21.04
C VAL A 33 -38.01 -23.59 -20.40
N ILE A 34 -37.17 -24.15 -19.52
CA ILE A 34 -35.97 -23.50 -19.07
C ILE A 34 -35.08 -23.49 -20.32
N GLU A 35 -35.20 -22.45 -21.13
CA GLU A 35 -34.15 -22.14 -22.09
C GLU A 35 -32.85 -22.16 -21.30
N PRO A 36 -31.86 -22.99 -21.66
CA PRO A 36 -30.56 -22.91 -21.03
C PRO A 36 -30.10 -21.48 -21.23
N ILE A 37 -29.98 -20.74 -20.12
CA ILE A 37 -29.33 -19.44 -20.10
C ILE A 37 -27.86 -19.72 -20.44
N HIS A 38 -27.57 -19.93 -21.72
CA HIS A 38 -26.26 -19.73 -22.28
C HIS A 38 -26.06 -18.22 -22.26
N GLN A 39 -25.81 -17.67 -21.06
CA GLN A 39 -25.14 -16.39 -20.93
C GLN A 39 -23.84 -16.55 -21.73
N ALA A 40 -23.85 -16.01 -22.95
CA ALA A 40 -22.65 -15.90 -23.76
C ALA A 40 -21.59 -15.29 -22.85
N LEU A 41 -20.52 -16.04 -22.58
CA LEU A 41 -19.40 -15.52 -21.82
C LEU A 41 -18.99 -14.21 -22.49
N PRO A 42 -18.82 -13.10 -21.74
CA PRO A 42 -18.46 -11.82 -22.33
C PRO A 42 -17.25 -12.01 -23.25
N THR A 43 -17.41 -11.72 -24.53
CA THR A 43 -16.35 -11.86 -25.54
C THR A 43 -15.39 -10.67 -25.55
N ASP A 44 -15.71 -9.64 -24.78
CA ASP A 44 -14.91 -8.42 -24.66
C ASP A 44 -14.05 -8.45 -23.39
N PRO A 45 -12.81 -7.95 -23.46
CA PRO A 45 -11.93 -7.85 -22.29
C PRO A 45 -12.57 -7.01 -21.19
N VAL A 46 -12.60 -7.57 -19.97
CA VAL A 46 -13.19 -6.92 -18.79
C VAL A 46 -12.13 -6.06 -18.13
N ARG A 47 -12.38 -4.76 -18.02
CA ARG A 47 -11.50 -3.82 -17.32
C ARG A 47 -11.72 -3.86 -15.81
N VAL A 48 -10.70 -4.24 -15.06
CA VAL A 48 -10.74 -4.36 -13.59
C VAL A 48 -9.85 -3.31 -12.93
N ARG A 49 -10.37 -2.63 -11.91
CA ARG A 49 -9.58 -1.70 -11.09
C ARG A 49 -8.74 -2.49 -10.08
N LEU A 50 -7.43 -2.53 -10.30
CA LEU A 50 -6.51 -3.32 -9.50
C LEU A 50 -5.93 -2.50 -8.34
N TRP A 51 -5.44 -1.29 -8.63
CA TRP A 51 -4.79 -0.43 -7.64
C TRP A 51 -5.59 0.84 -7.39
N ASP A 52 -5.80 1.16 -6.11
CA ASP A 52 -6.36 2.45 -5.72
C ASP A 52 -5.39 3.61 -5.96
N LEU A 53 -5.90 4.85 -5.95
CA LEU A 53 -5.07 6.03 -6.17
C LEU A 53 -4.03 6.23 -5.04
N PRO A 54 -4.39 6.17 -3.73
CA PRO A 54 -3.42 6.31 -2.64
C PRO A 54 -2.24 5.35 -2.75
N THR A 55 -2.47 4.08 -3.10
CA THR A 55 -1.41 3.07 -3.26
C THR A 55 -0.43 3.42 -4.37
N ARG A 56 -0.93 3.94 -5.49
CA ARG A 56 -0.09 4.35 -6.63
C ARG A 56 0.75 5.59 -6.30
N ILE A 57 0.12 6.59 -5.68
CA ILE A 57 0.84 7.80 -5.23
C ILE A 57 1.94 7.40 -4.26
N PHE A 58 1.62 6.60 -3.23
CA PHE A 58 2.60 6.07 -2.30
C PHE A 58 3.76 5.38 -3.03
N HIS A 59 3.48 4.48 -3.97
CA HIS A 59 4.51 3.71 -4.65
C HIS A 59 5.49 4.63 -5.40
N TRP A 60 4.97 5.55 -6.22
CA TRP A 60 5.83 6.43 -7.01
C TRP A 60 6.56 7.48 -6.15
N SER A 61 5.93 7.97 -5.08
CA SER A 61 6.60 8.79 -4.08
C SER A 61 7.72 8.03 -3.37
N LEU A 62 7.52 6.74 -3.05
CA LEU A 62 8.53 5.91 -2.43
C LEU A 62 9.70 5.65 -3.37
N VAL A 63 9.44 5.36 -4.65
CA VAL A 63 10.49 5.24 -5.67
C VAL A 63 11.32 6.52 -5.73
N ALA A 64 10.68 7.69 -5.81
CA ALA A 64 11.39 8.97 -5.86
C ALA A 64 12.22 9.24 -4.59
N ALA A 65 11.67 8.97 -3.40
CA ALA A 65 12.35 9.17 -2.13
C ALA A 65 13.56 8.22 -1.98
N VAL A 66 13.39 6.94 -2.30
CA VAL A 66 14.47 5.95 -2.27
C VAL A 66 15.57 6.28 -3.28
N THR A 67 15.21 6.67 -4.51
CA THR A 67 16.21 7.12 -5.50
C THR A 67 16.97 8.35 -5.00
N THR A 68 16.27 9.32 -4.40
CA THR A 68 16.90 10.51 -3.81
C THR A 68 17.87 10.12 -2.70
N ALA A 69 17.46 9.25 -1.78
CA ALA A 69 18.31 8.75 -0.70
C ALA A 69 19.57 8.04 -1.22
N ILE A 70 19.45 7.19 -2.24
CA ILE A 70 20.60 6.48 -2.84
C ILE A 70 21.57 7.45 -3.52
N VAL A 71 21.04 8.38 -4.32
CA VAL A 71 21.88 9.35 -5.07
C VAL A 71 22.62 10.27 -4.09
N THR A 72 21.90 10.83 -3.11
CA THR A 72 22.48 11.73 -2.10
C THR A 72 23.55 11.04 -1.26
N ALA A 73 23.33 9.78 -0.84
CA ALA A 73 24.31 9.01 -0.08
C ALA A 73 25.60 8.76 -0.89
N LYS A 74 25.47 8.48 -2.19
CA LYS A 74 26.64 8.25 -3.07
C LYS A 74 27.44 9.51 -3.36
N VAL A 75 26.77 10.67 -3.40
CA VAL A 75 27.43 11.97 -3.63
C VAL A 75 28.09 12.48 -2.34
N GLY A 76 27.43 12.33 -1.19
CA GLY A 76 27.93 12.75 0.12
C GLY A 76 28.01 14.27 0.30
N GLY A 77 28.72 14.70 1.34
CA GLY A 77 28.93 16.12 1.67
C GLY A 77 27.62 16.86 1.94
N SER A 78 27.44 18.03 1.32
CA SER A 78 26.25 18.88 1.53
C SER A 78 24.91 18.22 1.18
N TRP A 79 24.94 17.15 0.39
CA TRP A 79 23.75 16.37 0.02
C TRP A 79 23.24 15.47 1.14
N MET A 80 24.01 15.27 2.22
CA MET A 80 23.58 14.45 3.36
C MET A 80 22.36 15.04 4.08
N SER A 81 22.22 16.37 4.08
CA SER A 81 21.00 17.02 4.56
C SER A 81 19.75 16.54 3.79
N LEU A 82 19.85 16.41 2.47
CA LEU A 82 18.78 15.91 1.60
C LEU A 82 18.59 14.39 1.75
N HIS A 83 19.66 13.64 2.01
CA HIS A 83 19.57 12.22 2.36
C HIS A 83 18.69 12.01 3.61
N GLY A 84 18.95 12.77 4.68
CA GLY A 84 18.14 12.74 5.91
C GLY A 84 16.67 13.09 5.67
N GLN A 85 16.41 14.13 4.86
CA GLN A 85 15.03 14.50 4.47
C GLN A 85 14.33 13.40 3.68
N ALA A 86 15.04 12.75 2.74
CA ALA A 86 14.52 11.61 2.00
C ALA A 86 14.23 10.42 2.94
N GLY A 87 15.09 10.19 3.93
CA GLY A 87 14.88 9.20 5.00
C GLY A 87 13.58 9.45 5.79
N LEU A 88 13.34 10.69 6.22
CA LEU A 88 12.09 11.06 6.90
C LEU A 88 10.86 10.89 5.99
N ALA A 89 10.97 11.23 4.71
CA ALA A 89 9.91 10.98 3.74
C ALA A 89 9.62 9.47 3.60
N ILE A 90 10.65 8.62 3.56
CA ILE A 90 10.51 7.16 3.52
C ILE A 90 9.81 6.66 4.79
N VAL A 91 10.17 7.15 5.99
CA VAL A 91 9.48 6.80 7.24
C VAL A 91 7.98 7.08 7.12
N GLY A 92 7.59 8.29 6.72
CA GLY A 92 6.17 8.66 6.57
C GLY A 92 5.44 7.78 5.54
N LEU A 93 6.05 7.55 4.38
CA LEU A 93 5.48 6.71 3.32
C LEU A 93 5.31 5.25 3.77
N VAL A 94 6.32 4.69 4.43
CA VAL A 94 6.29 3.32 4.94
C VAL A 94 5.25 3.17 6.05
N SER A 95 5.18 4.09 7.01
CA SER A 95 4.14 4.12 8.05
C SER A 95 2.74 4.20 7.42
N PHE A 96 2.54 5.09 6.44
CA PHE A 96 1.30 5.15 5.68
C PHE A 96 0.96 3.79 5.06
N ARG A 97 1.93 3.16 4.39
CA ARG A 97 1.72 1.89 3.68
C ARG A 97 1.38 0.75 4.61
N VAL A 98 2.01 0.68 5.77
CA VAL A 98 1.73 -0.31 6.81
C VAL A 98 0.27 -0.17 7.24
N VAL A 99 -0.16 1.03 7.64
CA VAL A 99 -1.56 1.28 8.05
C VAL A 99 -2.53 1.00 6.91
N TRP A 100 -2.27 1.52 5.71
CA TRP A 100 -3.09 1.30 4.52
C TRP A 100 -3.20 -0.18 4.14
N GLY A 101 -2.17 -0.98 4.45
CA GLY A 101 -2.18 -2.43 4.28
C GLY A 101 -3.05 -3.21 5.26
N PHE A 102 -3.58 -2.57 6.30
CA PHE A 102 -4.58 -3.17 7.19
C PHE A 102 -5.98 -2.65 6.88
N ILE A 103 -6.14 -1.33 6.76
CA ILE A 103 -7.47 -0.69 6.69
C ILE A 103 -7.91 -0.29 5.27
N GLY A 104 -7.02 -0.35 4.27
CA GLY A 104 -7.27 0.10 2.91
C GLY A 104 -8.25 -0.77 2.10
N PRO A 105 -8.37 -0.53 0.79
CA PRO A 105 -9.16 -1.35 -0.13
C PRO A 105 -8.66 -2.79 -0.22
N ALA A 106 -9.51 -3.70 -0.72
CA ALA A 106 -9.24 -5.15 -0.71
C ALA A 106 -7.88 -5.54 -1.32
N HIS A 107 -7.47 -4.92 -2.44
CA HIS A 107 -6.19 -5.23 -3.09
C HIS A 107 -4.96 -4.63 -2.40
N ALA A 108 -5.15 -3.60 -1.57
CA ALA A 108 -4.06 -2.98 -0.80
C ALA A 108 -3.72 -3.77 0.47
N ARG A 109 -4.67 -4.55 1.01
CA ARG A 109 -4.52 -5.24 2.30
C ARG A 109 -3.57 -6.42 2.24
N PHE A 110 -2.67 -6.54 3.22
CA PHE A 110 -1.71 -7.64 3.31
C PHE A 110 -2.38 -9.03 3.33
N ALA A 111 -3.53 -9.14 4.01
CA ALA A 111 -4.31 -10.37 4.08
C ALA A 111 -4.78 -10.88 2.70
N SER A 112 -4.98 -10.00 1.71
CA SER A 112 -5.49 -10.42 0.40
C SER A 112 -4.44 -11.14 -0.44
N PHE A 113 -3.16 -10.87 -0.19
CA PHE A 113 -2.04 -11.41 -0.96
C PHE A 113 -0.98 -12.10 -0.10
N TRP A 114 -1.31 -12.47 1.14
CA TRP A 114 -0.39 -13.18 2.02
C TRP A 114 0.21 -14.42 1.34
N PRO A 115 1.55 -14.52 1.23
CA PRO A 115 2.21 -15.65 0.60
C PRO A 115 2.09 -16.87 1.50
N THR A 116 1.59 -17.98 0.95
CA THR A 116 1.54 -19.27 1.65
C THR A 116 2.30 -20.31 0.82
N PRO A 117 2.92 -21.33 1.45
CA PRO A 117 3.67 -22.36 0.74
C PRO A 117 2.84 -23.05 -0.36
N GLY A 118 1.54 -23.30 -0.10
CA GLY A 118 0.62 -23.86 -1.09
C GLY A 118 0.42 -22.97 -2.31
N LYS A 119 0.26 -21.65 -2.13
CA LYS A 119 0.16 -20.69 -3.25
C LYS A 119 1.46 -20.63 -4.03
N LEU A 120 2.61 -20.64 -3.35
CA LEU A 120 3.92 -20.66 -4.00
C LEU A 120 4.11 -21.91 -4.85
N LYS A 121 3.78 -23.09 -4.31
CA LYS A 121 3.83 -24.35 -5.05
C LYS A 121 2.92 -24.32 -6.27
N ALA A 122 1.68 -23.86 -6.12
CA ALA A 122 0.75 -23.72 -7.24
C ALA A 122 1.28 -22.76 -8.32
N TYR A 123 1.92 -21.65 -7.90
CA TYR A 123 2.54 -20.69 -8.81
C TYR A 123 3.73 -21.27 -9.58
N LEU A 124 4.65 -21.96 -8.90
CA LEU A 124 5.79 -22.63 -9.54
C LEU A 124 5.35 -23.75 -10.50
N GLN A 125 4.19 -24.36 -10.25
CA GLN A 125 3.59 -25.36 -11.14
C GLN A 125 2.77 -24.75 -12.30
N GLY A 126 2.71 -23.41 -12.42
CA GLY A 126 1.92 -22.73 -13.45
C GLY A 126 0.40 -22.79 -13.25
N ARG A 127 -0.07 -23.18 -12.06
CA ARG A 127 -1.49 -23.37 -11.70
C ARG A 127 -2.10 -22.17 -10.95
N TRP A 128 -1.33 -21.10 -10.75
CA TRP A 128 -1.80 -19.92 -10.03
C TRP A 128 -2.59 -18.98 -10.94
N GLN A 129 -3.78 -18.59 -10.49
CA GLN A 129 -4.78 -17.87 -11.28
C GLN A 129 -5.35 -16.65 -10.53
N GLY A 130 -4.49 -15.89 -9.83
CA GLY A 130 -4.91 -14.75 -9.02
C GLY A 130 -4.75 -13.40 -9.73
N LEU A 131 -5.51 -12.40 -9.30
CA LEU A 131 -5.32 -10.99 -9.68
C LEU A 131 -4.55 -10.23 -8.58
N GLY A 132 -3.64 -9.36 -8.98
CA GLY A 132 -2.80 -8.56 -8.08
C GLY A 132 -1.42 -9.17 -7.89
N HIS A 133 -0.94 -9.23 -6.65
CA HIS A 133 0.36 -9.84 -6.37
C HIS A 133 0.30 -11.36 -6.55
N ASN A 134 1.12 -11.88 -7.46
CA ASN A 134 1.48 -13.29 -7.46
C ASN A 134 2.30 -13.64 -6.19
N PRO A 135 2.45 -14.92 -5.82
CA PRO A 135 3.11 -15.29 -4.57
C PRO A 135 4.56 -14.79 -4.46
N LEU A 136 5.33 -14.79 -5.56
CA LEU A 136 6.69 -14.22 -5.58
C LEU A 136 6.65 -12.69 -5.42
N GLY A 137 5.72 -12.01 -6.07
CA GLY A 137 5.49 -10.58 -5.92
C GLY A 137 5.08 -10.21 -4.50
N ALA A 138 4.29 -11.06 -3.83
CA ALA A 138 3.93 -10.88 -2.43
C ALA A 138 5.16 -10.97 -1.52
N PHE A 139 6.04 -11.97 -1.72
CA PHE A 139 7.32 -12.04 -1.00
C PHE A 139 8.17 -10.79 -1.21
N SER A 140 8.27 -10.30 -2.45
CA SER A 140 8.99 -9.07 -2.77
C SER A 140 8.44 -7.86 -2.00
N VAL A 141 7.13 -7.70 -1.90
CA VAL A 141 6.52 -6.60 -1.11
C VAL A 141 6.90 -6.68 0.36
N PHE A 142 6.78 -7.85 0.99
CA PHE A 142 7.13 -8.00 2.42
C PHE A 142 8.63 -7.80 2.68
N ALA A 143 9.48 -8.33 1.81
CA ALA A 143 10.92 -8.18 1.93
C ALA A 143 11.36 -6.71 1.75
N LEU A 144 10.88 -6.02 0.71
CA LEU A 144 11.22 -4.61 0.49
C LEU A 144 10.66 -3.72 1.60
N LEU A 145 9.43 -3.96 2.06
CA LEU A 145 8.83 -3.18 3.14
C LEU A 145 9.57 -3.39 4.46
N GLY A 146 9.89 -4.64 4.82
CA GLY A 146 10.65 -4.95 6.02
C GLY A 146 12.05 -4.35 5.99
N LEU A 147 12.73 -4.44 4.84
CA LEU A 147 14.07 -3.89 4.68
C LEU A 147 14.09 -2.36 4.70
N LEU A 148 13.08 -1.70 4.11
CA LEU A 148 12.93 -0.24 4.21
C LEU A 148 12.63 0.21 5.64
N ILE A 149 11.84 -0.54 6.40
CA ILE A 149 11.62 -0.26 7.84
C ILE A 149 12.95 -0.36 8.59
N ALA A 150 13.71 -1.43 8.39
CA ALA A 150 15.00 -1.62 9.05
C ALA A 150 16.01 -0.52 8.65
N GLN A 151 16.12 -0.23 7.34
CA GLN A 151 17.00 0.80 6.78
C GLN A 151 16.70 2.19 7.34
N SER A 152 15.42 2.59 7.31
CA SER A 152 15.03 3.91 7.79
C SER A 152 15.18 4.01 9.30
N THR A 153 14.84 2.95 10.05
CA THR A 153 15.01 2.93 11.50
C THR A 153 16.49 3.04 11.89
N SER A 154 17.38 2.24 11.32
CA SER A 154 18.82 2.34 11.63
C SER A 154 19.39 3.71 11.25
N GLY A 155 18.92 4.31 10.15
CA GLY A 155 19.33 5.64 9.71
C GLY A 155 18.87 6.79 10.61
N LEU A 156 17.78 6.62 11.37
CA LEU A 156 17.35 7.64 12.33
C LEU A 156 18.33 7.80 13.49
N PHE A 157 19.09 6.75 13.81
CA PHE A 157 20.03 6.70 14.92
C PHE A 157 21.50 6.68 14.46
N SER A 158 21.78 6.68 13.16
CA SER A 158 23.14 6.63 12.64
C SER A 158 23.85 7.97 12.77
N ASN A 159 25.17 7.96 12.86
CA ASN A 159 26.02 9.14 12.85
C ASN A 159 27.27 8.86 12.02
N ASP A 160 27.78 9.85 11.29
CA ASP A 160 29.04 9.73 10.54
C ASP A 160 30.25 10.35 11.25
N ASP A 161 30.08 10.79 12.50
CA ASP A 161 31.06 11.43 13.38
C ASP A 161 31.71 12.71 12.83
N ILE A 162 31.27 13.20 11.66
CA ILE A 162 31.87 14.33 10.96
C ILE A 162 30.82 15.43 10.76
N ASP A 163 29.84 15.22 9.87
CA ASP A 163 28.96 16.28 9.37
C ASP A 163 27.47 15.89 9.32
N PHE A 164 27.11 14.63 9.58
CA PHE A 164 25.73 14.15 9.54
C PHE A 164 25.39 13.20 10.69
N ALA A 165 24.39 13.63 11.47
CA ALA A 165 23.74 12.81 12.47
C ALA A 165 22.27 12.58 12.11
N GLY A 166 21.80 11.35 12.30
CA GLY A 166 20.39 11.01 12.27
C GLY A 166 19.62 11.77 13.35
N PRO A 167 18.34 12.12 13.14
CA PRO A 167 17.61 12.99 14.06
C PRO A 167 17.46 12.44 15.48
N LEU A 168 17.56 11.12 15.65
CA LEU A 168 17.44 10.43 16.93
C LEU A 168 18.78 9.88 17.46
N ALA A 169 19.91 10.16 16.80
CA ALA A 169 21.22 9.66 17.20
C ALA A 169 21.58 10.05 18.64
N GLY A 170 21.19 11.26 19.08
CA GLY A 170 21.42 11.72 20.46
C GLY A 170 20.57 11.05 21.54
N LEU A 171 19.63 10.16 21.19
CA LEU A 171 18.86 9.38 22.16
C LEU A 171 19.54 8.07 22.57
N VAL A 172 20.62 7.69 21.89
CA VAL A 172 21.38 6.46 22.14
C VAL A 172 22.84 6.79 22.42
N ASP A 173 23.57 5.85 23.01
CA ASP A 173 25.01 6.00 23.19
C ASP A 173 25.76 5.90 21.84
N GLU A 174 26.96 6.46 21.82
CA GLU A 174 27.83 6.51 20.63
C GLU A 174 28.15 5.11 20.07
N GLY A 175 28.34 4.11 20.95
CA GLY A 175 28.62 2.74 20.54
C GLY A 175 27.46 2.11 19.79
N LEU A 176 26.23 2.28 20.29
CA LEU A 176 25.02 1.82 19.60
C LEU A 176 24.76 2.58 18.30
N SER A 177 24.95 3.91 18.29
CA SER A 177 24.87 4.74 17.07
C SER A 177 25.83 4.24 15.99
N GLY A 178 27.08 3.96 16.35
CA GLY A 178 28.07 3.39 15.44
C GLY A 178 27.66 2.02 14.89
N GLN A 179 27.12 1.13 15.73
CA GLN A 179 26.59 -0.16 15.26
C GLN A 179 25.41 0.00 14.30
N LEU A 180 24.48 0.91 14.60
CA LEU A 180 23.33 1.17 13.74
C LEU A 180 23.75 1.78 12.39
N THR A 181 24.83 2.56 12.37
CA THR A 181 25.45 3.06 11.14
C THR A 181 26.00 1.93 10.28
N GLN A 182 26.71 0.95 10.86
CA GLN A 182 27.17 -0.25 10.14
C GLN A 182 26.00 -1.06 9.59
N TRP A 183 24.95 -1.27 10.40
CA TRP A 183 23.73 -1.92 9.95
C TRP A 183 23.06 -1.14 8.81
N HIS A 184 23.00 0.19 8.87
CA HIS A 184 22.45 1.02 7.80
C HIS A 184 23.19 0.82 6.47
N GLN A 185 24.52 0.71 6.51
CA GLN A 185 25.33 0.43 5.32
C GLN A 185 25.06 -0.98 4.79
N LEU A 186 25.09 -2.00 5.64
CA LEU A 186 24.84 -3.39 5.25
C LEU A 186 23.43 -3.62 4.69
N LEU A 187 22.41 -3.04 5.35
CA LEU A 187 21.03 -3.12 4.92
C LEU A 187 20.82 -2.40 3.57
N SER A 188 21.57 -1.31 3.31
CA SER A 188 21.55 -0.60 2.03
C SER A 188 21.99 -1.50 0.87
N ASP A 189 23.05 -2.27 1.05
CA ASP A 189 23.51 -3.22 0.02
C ASP A 189 22.46 -4.29 -0.29
N GLY A 190 21.87 -4.86 0.77
CA GLY A 190 20.74 -5.79 0.63
C GLY A 190 19.55 -5.15 -0.10
N LEU A 191 19.26 -3.87 0.19
CA LEU A 191 18.15 -3.13 -0.40
C LEU A 191 18.38 -2.89 -1.89
N LEU A 192 19.60 -2.54 -2.30
CA LEU A 192 19.98 -2.37 -3.70
C LEU A 192 19.84 -3.68 -4.48
N ILE A 193 20.29 -4.80 -3.91
CA ILE A 193 20.12 -6.13 -4.53
C ILE A 193 18.64 -6.45 -4.73
N LEU A 194 17.82 -6.25 -3.68
CA LEU A 194 16.40 -6.59 -3.74
C LEU A 194 15.62 -5.66 -4.68
N LEU A 195 15.99 -4.38 -4.75
CA LEU A 195 15.44 -3.43 -5.71
C LEU A 195 15.82 -3.83 -7.15
N GLY A 196 17.07 -4.21 -7.39
CA GLY A 196 17.52 -4.74 -8.68
C GLY A 196 16.74 -5.98 -9.09
N LEU A 197 16.57 -6.95 -8.19
CA LEU A 197 15.77 -8.15 -8.43
C LEU A 197 14.30 -7.80 -8.72
N HIS A 198 13.73 -6.85 -7.98
CA HIS A 198 12.35 -6.39 -8.18
C HIS A 198 12.15 -5.80 -9.58
N VAL A 199 13.03 -4.90 -10.01
CA VAL A 199 12.97 -4.30 -11.35
C VAL A 199 13.21 -5.38 -12.42
N ALA A 200 14.18 -6.26 -12.23
CA ALA A 200 14.44 -7.37 -13.16
C ALA A 200 13.20 -8.27 -13.33
N ALA A 201 12.48 -8.57 -12.24
CA ALA A 201 11.23 -9.32 -12.30
C ALA A 201 10.15 -8.57 -13.10
N ILE A 202 10.02 -7.25 -12.93
CA ILE A 202 9.09 -6.44 -13.73
C ILE A 202 9.43 -6.52 -15.22
N MET A 203 10.71 -6.37 -15.57
CA MET A 203 11.17 -6.47 -16.96
C MET A 203 10.94 -7.87 -17.53
N PHE A 204 11.17 -8.92 -16.73
CA PHE A 204 10.87 -10.29 -17.12
C PHE A 204 9.38 -10.48 -17.44
N TYR A 205 8.49 -9.95 -16.59
CA TYR A 205 7.06 -10.01 -16.83
C TYR A 205 6.65 -9.24 -18.08
N LEU A 206 7.22 -8.06 -18.29
CA LEU A 206 6.94 -7.21 -19.44
C LEU A 206 7.37 -7.87 -20.77
N TRP A 207 8.56 -8.46 -20.82
CA TRP A 207 9.13 -8.97 -22.07
C TRP A 207 8.84 -10.44 -22.34
N PHE A 208 8.96 -11.30 -21.34
CA PHE A 208 8.82 -12.75 -21.51
C PHE A 208 7.40 -13.23 -21.24
N LYS A 209 6.74 -12.70 -20.20
CA LYS A 209 5.34 -13.03 -19.92
C LYS A 209 4.36 -12.15 -20.71
N LYS A 210 4.85 -11.10 -21.37
CA LYS A 210 4.04 -10.10 -22.10
C LYS A 210 2.91 -9.51 -21.24
N ASP A 211 3.09 -9.49 -19.92
CA ASP A 211 2.14 -8.94 -18.96
C ASP A 211 2.71 -7.64 -18.39
N ASN A 212 2.11 -6.51 -18.77
CA ASN A 212 2.59 -5.20 -18.38
C ASN A 212 2.12 -4.86 -16.96
N LEU A 213 2.99 -5.11 -15.97
CA LEU A 213 2.74 -4.81 -14.56
C LEU A 213 2.81 -3.32 -14.22
N VAL A 214 3.51 -2.51 -15.05
CA VAL A 214 3.70 -1.07 -14.83
C VAL A 214 2.43 -0.31 -15.16
N ARG A 215 1.72 -0.68 -16.24
CA ARG A 215 0.50 0.02 -16.69
C ARG A 215 -0.58 0.08 -15.59
N PRO A 216 -0.94 -1.00 -14.88
CA PRO A 216 -1.83 -0.91 -13.73
C PRO A 216 -1.30 -0.01 -12.62
N MET A 217 0.01 0.04 -12.37
CA MET A 217 0.58 0.95 -11.34
C MET A 217 0.49 2.42 -11.72
N VAL A 218 0.37 2.75 -13.01
CA VAL A 218 0.16 4.14 -13.45
C VAL A 218 -1.34 4.43 -13.56
N THR A 219 -2.11 3.58 -14.24
CA THR A 219 -3.52 3.85 -14.57
C THR A 219 -4.50 3.38 -13.49
N GLY A 220 -4.11 2.39 -12.68
CA GLY A 220 -4.96 1.71 -11.70
C GLY A 220 -5.79 0.56 -12.28
N TRP A 221 -5.71 0.33 -13.60
CA TRP A 221 -6.58 -0.59 -14.33
C TRP A 221 -5.78 -1.68 -15.04
N LYS A 222 -6.32 -2.90 -15.02
CA LYS A 222 -5.85 -4.04 -15.83
C LYS A 222 -7.01 -4.51 -16.70
N ASP A 223 -6.75 -4.71 -17.98
CA ASP A 223 -7.67 -5.36 -18.91
C ASP A 223 -7.48 -6.88 -18.76
N VAL A 224 -8.56 -7.63 -18.55
CA VAL A 224 -8.53 -9.10 -18.34
C VAL A 224 -9.26 -9.76 -19.51
N GLU A 225 -8.58 -10.65 -20.22
CA GLU A 225 -9.11 -11.30 -21.41
C GLU A 225 -10.22 -12.32 -21.05
N PRO A 226 -11.24 -12.50 -21.92
CA PRO A 226 -12.24 -13.54 -21.76
C PRO A 226 -11.61 -14.93 -21.66
N GLY A 227 -11.89 -15.67 -20.58
CA GLY A 227 -11.40 -17.04 -20.40
C GLY A 227 -10.05 -17.17 -19.68
N GLU A 228 -9.31 -16.07 -19.48
CA GLU A 228 -8.45 -16.02 -18.29
C GLU A 228 -9.36 -16.18 -17.06
N PRO A 229 -8.90 -16.81 -15.96
CA PRO A 229 -9.63 -16.76 -14.72
C PRO A 229 -9.68 -15.31 -14.24
N ALA A 230 -10.60 -14.54 -14.80
CA ALA A 230 -11.21 -13.41 -14.17
C ALA A 230 -11.78 -14.00 -12.89
N ALA A 231 -10.98 -13.97 -11.83
CA ALA A 231 -11.48 -14.14 -10.48
C ALA A 231 -12.54 -13.05 -10.35
N ILE A 232 -13.79 -13.45 -10.62
CA ILE A 232 -15.02 -12.68 -10.56
C ILE A 232 -14.84 -11.62 -9.48
N PRO A 233 -14.96 -10.33 -9.79
CA PRO A 233 -14.38 -9.21 -9.03
C PRO A 233 -14.61 -9.33 -7.53
N ALA A 234 -13.76 -10.07 -6.81
CA ALA A 234 -13.98 -10.51 -5.43
C ALA A 234 -15.46 -10.49 -4.98
N VAL A 235 -16.35 -11.10 -5.77
CA VAL A 235 -17.73 -11.35 -5.35
C VAL A 235 -17.63 -12.64 -4.56
N GLY A 236 -17.60 -12.52 -3.24
CA GLY A 236 -17.74 -13.67 -2.36
C GLY A 236 -16.48 -14.47 -2.02
N LYS A 237 -15.30 -13.85 -1.85
CA LYS A 237 -14.28 -14.51 -0.98
C LYS A 237 -14.76 -14.38 0.47
N PRO A 238 -15.05 -15.48 1.19
CA PRO A 238 -15.38 -15.41 2.61
C PRO A 238 -14.21 -14.76 3.36
N GLY A 239 -14.47 -13.69 4.12
CA GLY A 239 -13.48 -13.03 4.98
C GLY A 239 -12.88 -11.70 4.47
N VAL A 240 -13.02 -11.33 3.19
CA VAL A 240 -12.54 -10.02 2.71
C VAL A 240 -13.70 -9.01 2.70
N ARG A 241 -14.06 -8.50 3.89
CA ARG A 241 -15.12 -7.49 4.03
C ARG A 241 -14.72 -6.21 3.28
N ARG A 242 -15.44 -5.88 2.21
CA ARG A 242 -15.26 -4.60 1.49
C ARG A 242 -15.67 -3.47 2.44
N LEU A 243 -14.77 -2.52 2.69
CA LEU A 243 -15.16 -1.31 3.42
C LEU A 243 -16.24 -0.57 2.59
N PRO A 244 -17.31 -0.06 3.22
CA PRO A 244 -18.27 0.80 2.54
C PRO A 244 -17.53 1.97 1.90
N VAL A 245 -17.96 2.39 0.70
CA VAL A 245 -17.30 3.50 -0.03
C VAL A 245 -17.17 4.76 0.85
N ARG A 246 -18.16 4.99 1.74
CA ARG A 246 -18.19 6.12 2.68
C ARG A 246 -17.10 6.09 3.77
N VAL A 247 -16.56 4.92 4.11
CA VAL A 247 -15.54 4.77 5.18
C VAL A 247 -14.11 4.94 4.63
N ARG A 248 -13.93 4.89 3.30
CA ARG A 248 -12.64 5.04 2.63
C ARG A 248 -11.92 6.37 2.91
N PRO A 249 -12.58 7.55 2.89
CA PRO A 249 -11.90 8.81 3.21
C PRO A 249 -11.44 8.87 4.67
N ILE A 250 -12.24 8.33 5.60
CA ILE A 250 -11.86 8.27 7.03
C ILE A 250 -10.61 7.40 7.22
N ALA A 251 -10.57 6.23 6.57
CA ALA A 251 -9.39 5.36 6.59
C ALA A 251 -8.15 6.03 6.00
N LEU A 252 -8.31 6.83 4.94
CA LEU A 252 -7.22 7.57 4.33
C LEU A 252 -6.69 8.65 5.26
N ILE A 253 -7.58 9.44 5.86
CA ILE A 253 -7.22 10.47 6.84
C ILE A 253 -6.49 9.84 8.03
N ALA A 254 -7.01 8.74 8.58
CA ALA A 254 -6.36 8.03 9.68
C ALA A 254 -4.93 7.57 9.31
N ALA A 255 -4.75 6.99 8.12
CA ALA A 255 -3.43 6.56 7.66
C ALA A 255 -2.46 7.73 7.47
N LEU A 256 -2.93 8.87 6.94
CA LEU A 256 -2.13 10.08 6.76
C LEU A 256 -1.75 10.71 8.11
N LEU A 257 -2.67 10.73 9.08
CA LEU A 257 -2.40 11.23 10.42
C LEU A 257 -1.33 10.37 11.13
N VAL A 258 -1.43 9.04 11.05
CA VAL A 258 -0.41 8.15 11.61
C VAL A 258 0.94 8.37 10.94
N ALA A 259 0.98 8.53 9.61
CA ALA A 259 2.20 8.83 8.89
C ALA A 259 2.81 10.18 9.32
N ALA A 260 1.99 11.22 9.47
CA ALA A 260 2.44 12.54 9.94
C ALA A 260 3.01 12.47 11.37
N VAL A 261 2.33 11.77 12.27
CA VAL A 261 2.83 11.53 13.64
C VAL A 261 4.16 10.78 13.61
N ALA A 262 4.28 9.74 12.79
CA ALA A 262 5.53 8.98 12.65
C ALA A 262 6.69 9.86 12.17
N VAL A 263 6.45 10.76 11.22
CA VAL A 263 7.48 11.72 10.75
C VAL A 263 7.87 12.70 11.85
N VAL A 264 6.90 13.25 12.59
CA VAL A 264 7.19 14.18 13.70
C VAL A 264 8.03 13.47 14.77
N LEU A 265 7.67 12.26 15.15
CA LEU A 265 8.44 11.46 16.11
C LEU A 265 9.84 11.16 15.58
N ALA A 266 9.96 10.74 14.33
CA ALA A 266 11.24 10.41 13.69
C ALA A 266 12.13 11.65 13.50
N SER A 267 11.56 12.84 13.34
CA SER A 267 12.32 14.08 13.14
C SER A 267 13.04 14.58 14.39
N GLY A 268 12.73 14.04 15.58
CA GLY A 268 13.31 14.50 16.84
C GLY A 268 12.86 15.90 17.28
N VAL A 269 12.01 16.60 16.53
CA VAL A 269 11.60 18.00 16.82
C VAL A 269 10.90 18.18 18.17
N TRP A 270 10.39 17.09 18.75
CA TRP A 270 9.74 17.06 20.06
C TRP A 270 10.75 17.01 21.22
N TRP A 271 12.01 16.67 20.96
CA TRP A 271 13.06 16.58 21.94
C TRP A 271 14.04 17.74 21.77
N PRO A 272 14.12 18.70 22.71
CA PRO A 272 15.14 19.73 22.64
C PRO A 272 16.51 19.08 22.77
N ALA A 273 17.41 19.36 21.83
CA ALA A 273 18.81 18.94 21.96
C ALA A 273 19.33 19.37 23.35
N PRO A 274 20.10 18.52 24.05
CA PRO A 274 20.74 18.96 25.30
C PRO A 274 21.48 20.26 25.00
N ALA A 275 21.28 21.28 25.84
CA ALA A 275 21.90 22.58 25.69
C ALA A 275 23.38 22.37 25.37
N ALA A 276 23.83 22.89 24.22
CA ALA A 276 25.24 22.79 23.84
C ALA A 276 26.06 23.20 25.06
N VAL A 277 26.82 22.26 25.61
CA VAL A 277 27.74 22.56 26.71
C VAL A 277 28.64 23.64 26.14
N ALA A 278 28.48 24.87 26.62
CA ALA A 278 29.32 25.97 26.23
C ALA A 278 30.75 25.50 26.48
N LEU A 279 31.51 25.28 25.41
CA LEU A 279 32.92 24.93 25.55
C LEU A 279 33.52 26.00 26.47
N PRO A 280 34.25 25.61 27.54
CA PRO A 280 34.91 26.59 28.37
C PRO A 280 35.74 27.47 27.44
N VAL A 281 35.42 28.76 27.40
CA VAL A 281 36.21 29.76 26.67
C VAL A 281 37.62 29.58 27.18
N ALA A 282 38.51 29.08 26.33
CA ALA A 282 39.91 28.92 26.70
C ALA A 282 40.40 30.28 27.22
N PRO A 283 41.04 30.34 28.39
CA PRO A 283 41.57 31.60 28.88
C PRO A 283 42.48 32.21 27.82
N ALA A 284 42.41 33.53 27.68
CA ALA A 284 43.08 34.30 26.63
C ALA A 284 44.62 34.31 26.75
N ASP A 285 45.21 33.43 27.56
CA ASP A 285 46.63 33.39 27.89
C ASP A 285 47.46 32.44 27.00
N GLN A 286 46.84 31.63 26.13
CA GLN A 286 47.56 30.73 25.21
C GLN A 286 47.86 31.30 23.81
N ALA A 287 47.56 32.58 23.54
CA ALA A 287 47.75 33.19 22.22
C ALA A 287 49.22 33.52 21.85
N ASN A 288 50.22 33.10 22.64
CA ASN A 288 51.61 33.54 22.43
C ASN A 288 52.70 32.46 22.47
N SER A 289 52.38 31.17 22.36
CA SER A 289 53.41 30.14 22.17
C SER A 289 53.67 29.87 20.69
N THR A 290 54.60 30.60 20.09
CA THR A 290 55.25 30.23 18.83
C THR A 290 56.17 29.03 19.06
N ALA A 291 55.62 27.82 19.01
CA ALA A 291 56.42 26.59 18.90
C ALA A 291 56.24 26.03 17.48
N PRO A 292 57.33 25.71 16.76
CA PRO A 292 57.24 25.26 15.38
C PRO A 292 56.65 23.85 15.31
N ALA A 293 55.76 23.66 14.33
CA ALA A 293 55.22 22.37 13.96
C ALA A 293 56.32 21.50 13.35
N TRP A 294 56.63 20.40 14.03
CA TRP A 294 57.10 19.16 13.42
C TRP A 294 56.24 18.03 13.97
#